data_AF-A0A7S2JGY8-F1
#
_entry.id   AF-A0A7S2JGY8-F1
#
_cell.length_a   1.000
_cell.length_b   1.000
_cell.length_c   1.000
_cell.angle_alpha   90.00
_cell.angle_beta   90.00
_cell.angle_gamma   90.00
#
_symmetry.space_group_name_H-M   'P 1'
#
loop_
_entity.id
_entity.type
_entity.pdbx_description
1 polymer ?
#
loop_
_entity_poly.entity_id
_entity_poly.type
_entity_poly.pdbx_seq_one_letter_code
_entity_poly.pdbx_strand_id
1 'polypeptide(L)'
;PSPPPSPPPPSPPPSPPPSPPPLPPPSPPPSPPPPHLPPSQPPPSPPPPKLPPPSPPPPPSPPDASQCGCTHYLDGITPTSLASSVCVKKESTRVMCRPLPGGVLECDPGMHRCMAGDCQDSPGKWASRKCAKKVRKNKCGKRKVRRNCRASCRQC
;
A
#
# COMPACT_ATOMS: atom_id res chain seq x y z
N PRO A 1 -5.18 -41.65 -89.82
CA PRO A 1 -3.88 -41.54 -89.13
C PRO A 1 -3.88 -42.49 -87.92
N SER A 2 -3.05 -43.54 -87.96
CA SER A 2 -2.99 -44.54 -86.88
C SER A 2 -2.15 -44.00 -85.71
N PRO A 3 -2.54 -44.26 -84.45
CA PRO A 3 -1.77 -43.83 -83.28
C PRO A 3 -0.43 -44.57 -83.21
N PRO A 4 0.63 -43.91 -82.70
CA PRO A 4 1.94 -44.54 -82.52
C PRO A 4 1.88 -45.63 -81.44
N PRO A 5 2.70 -46.69 -81.56
CA PRO A 5 2.79 -47.74 -80.57
C PRO A 5 3.37 -47.23 -79.24
N SER A 6 2.82 -47.72 -78.13
CA SER A 6 3.27 -47.39 -76.78
C SER A 6 4.71 -47.86 -76.51
N PRO A 7 5.50 -47.11 -75.73
CA PRO A 7 6.85 -47.53 -75.35
C PRO A 7 6.81 -48.76 -74.42
N PRO A 8 7.86 -49.61 -74.47
CA PRO A 8 7.98 -50.76 -73.57
C PRO A 8 8.17 -50.31 -72.11
N PRO A 9 7.69 -51.10 -71.14
CA PRO A 9 7.87 -50.80 -69.73
C PRO A 9 9.35 -50.86 -69.31
N PRO A 10 9.78 -50.05 -68.34
CA PRO A 10 11.14 -50.08 -67.81
C PRO A 10 11.43 -51.39 -67.06
N SER A 11 12.67 -51.87 -67.19
CA SER A 11 13.15 -53.07 -66.49
C SER A 11 13.12 -52.90 -64.97
N PRO A 12 12.84 -53.97 -64.20
CA PRO A 12 12.88 -53.91 -62.74
C PRO A 12 14.31 -53.67 -62.22
N PRO A 13 14.46 -52.97 -61.08
CA PRO A 13 15.76 -52.74 -60.47
C PRO A 13 16.37 -54.04 -59.92
N PRO A 14 17.72 -54.14 -59.86
CA PRO A 14 18.40 -55.29 -59.27
C PRO A 14 18.10 -55.41 -57.77
N SER A 15 18.02 -56.65 -57.28
CA SER A 15 17.77 -56.95 -55.87
C SER A 15 18.94 -56.48 -54.98
N PRO A 16 18.66 -55.97 -53.77
CA PRO A 16 19.70 -55.54 -52.84
C PRO A 16 20.50 -56.75 -52.29
N PRO A 17 21.77 -56.55 -51.93
CA PRO A 17 22.61 -57.60 -51.32
C PRO A 17 22.11 -58.01 -49.92
N PRO A 18 22.41 -59.24 -49.48
CA PRO A 18 22.05 -59.71 -48.14
C PRO A 18 22.77 -58.89 -47.05
N SER A 19 22.06 -58.62 -45.95
CA SER A 19 22.60 -57.87 -44.81
C SER A 19 23.62 -58.71 -44.03
N PRO A 20 24.71 -58.09 -43.51
CA PRO A 20 25.70 -58.79 -42.69
C PRO A 20 25.12 -59.23 -41.33
N PRO A 21 25.69 -60.28 -40.72
CA PRO A 21 25.26 -60.77 -39.41
C PRO A 21 25.54 -59.75 -38.29
N PRO A 22 24.72 -59.72 -37.23
CA PRO A 22 24.92 -58.82 -36.10
C PRO A 22 26.20 -59.17 -35.33
N LEU A 23 26.94 -58.13 -34.93
CA LEU A 23 28.12 -58.25 -34.07
C LEU A 23 27.71 -58.68 -32.65
N PRO A 24 28.56 -59.45 -31.94
CA PRO A 24 28.30 -59.82 -30.54
C PRO A 24 28.31 -58.57 -29.63
N PRO A 25 27.50 -58.56 -28.57
CA PRO A 25 27.46 -57.44 -27.63
C PRO A 25 28.77 -57.34 -26.84
N PRO A 26 29.24 -56.12 -26.51
CA PRO A 26 30.41 -55.91 -25.67
C PRO A 26 30.14 -56.37 -24.23
N SER A 27 31.18 -56.90 -23.58
CA SER A 27 31.14 -57.29 -22.16
C SER A 27 30.79 -56.10 -21.26
N PRO A 28 30.03 -56.30 -20.17
CA PRO A 28 29.69 -55.23 -19.25
C PRO A 28 30.94 -54.72 -18.50
N PRO A 29 31.02 -53.42 -18.20
CA PRO A 29 32.12 -52.86 -17.42
C PRO A 29 32.08 -53.35 -15.96
N PRO A 30 33.23 -53.38 -15.26
CA PRO A 30 33.28 -53.71 -13.84
C PRO A 30 32.45 -52.72 -13.02
N SER A 31 31.79 -53.22 -11.96
CA SER A 31 30.98 -52.39 -11.06
C SER A 31 31.85 -51.38 -10.30
N PRO A 32 31.42 -50.12 -10.17
CA PRO A 32 32.17 -49.12 -9.41
C PRO A 32 32.19 -49.46 -7.92
N PRO A 33 33.24 -49.04 -7.19
CA PRO A 33 33.31 -49.20 -5.74
C PRO A 33 32.19 -48.44 -5.04
N PRO A 34 31.73 -48.90 -3.86
CA PRO A 34 30.68 -48.21 -3.10
C PRO A 34 31.17 -46.83 -2.64
N PRO A 35 30.31 -45.80 -2.69
CA PRO A 35 30.68 -44.46 -2.24
C PRO A 35 30.90 -44.43 -0.73
N HIS A 36 31.96 -43.74 -0.29
CA HIS A 36 32.22 -43.46 1.11
C HIS A 36 31.09 -42.60 1.69
N LEU A 37 30.51 -43.03 2.81
CA LEU A 37 29.46 -42.28 3.49
C LEU A 37 30.03 -40.96 4.05
N PRO A 38 29.33 -39.83 3.86
CA PRO A 38 29.76 -38.56 4.40
C PRO A 38 29.69 -38.56 5.94
N PRO A 39 30.56 -37.80 6.62
CA PRO A 39 30.50 -37.65 8.08
C PRO A 39 29.16 -37.03 8.50
N SER A 40 28.56 -37.56 9.55
CA SER A 40 27.30 -37.05 10.12
C SER A 40 27.46 -35.58 10.49
N GLN A 41 26.60 -34.73 9.92
CA GLN A 41 26.57 -33.32 10.26
C GLN A 41 26.08 -33.12 11.71
N PRO A 42 26.64 -32.16 12.45
CA PRO A 42 26.17 -31.83 13.78
C PRO A 42 24.72 -31.33 13.73
N PRO A 43 23.94 -31.54 14.80
CA PRO A 43 22.57 -31.06 14.86
C PRO A 43 22.53 -29.52 14.74
N PRO A 44 21.52 -28.96 14.06
CA PRO A 44 21.37 -27.51 13.95
C PRO A 44 21.15 -26.90 15.33
N SER A 45 21.80 -25.76 15.58
CA SER A 45 21.55 -24.98 16.80
C SER A 45 20.09 -24.54 16.87
N PRO A 46 19.49 -24.48 18.08
CA PRO A 46 18.12 -24.02 18.24
C PRO A 46 17.98 -22.57 17.74
N PRO A 47 16.81 -22.19 17.20
CA PRO A 47 16.57 -20.83 16.75
C PRO A 47 16.65 -19.87 17.96
N PRO A 48 17.17 -18.65 17.75
CA PRO A 48 17.23 -17.66 18.82
C PRO A 48 15.81 -17.33 19.33
N PRO A 49 15.66 -16.98 20.62
CA PRO A 49 14.39 -16.56 21.17
C PRO A 49 13.87 -15.33 20.42
N LYS A 50 12.56 -15.32 20.13
CA LYS A 50 11.91 -14.18 19.48
C LYS A 50 11.95 -12.97 20.42
N LEU A 51 12.44 -11.84 19.92
CA LEU A 51 12.40 -10.58 20.65
C LEU A 51 10.93 -10.18 20.92
N PRO A 52 10.64 -9.59 22.09
CA PRO A 52 9.30 -9.04 22.35
C PRO A 52 8.98 -7.94 21.32
N PRO A 53 7.70 -7.79 20.93
CA PRO A 53 7.30 -6.72 20.03
C PRO A 53 7.64 -5.36 20.66
N PRO A 54 8.01 -4.35 19.85
CA PRO A 54 8.21 -3.00 20.35
C PRO A 54 6.92 -2.49 21.00
N SER A 55 7.04 -1.75 22.11
CA SER A 55 5.92 -1.08 22.75
C SER A 55 5.22 -0.14 21.76
N PRO A 56 3.88 -0.03 21.80
CA PRO A 56 3.17 0.93 20.96
C PRO A 56 3.64 2.36 21.28
N PRO A 57 3.66 3.27 20.28
CA PRO A 57 3.97 4.67 20.54
C PRO A 57 2.94 5.29 21.50
N PRO A 58 3.32 6.32 22.29
CA PRO A 58 2.39 7.03 23.14
C PRO A 58 1.27 7.69 22.32
N PRO A 59 0.07 7.89 22.89
CA PRO A 59 -1.01 8.59 22.21
C PRO A 59 -0.61 10.04 21.90
N PRO A 60 -1.14 10.64 20.81
CA PRO A 60 -0.89 12.04 20.50
C PRO A 60 -1.45 12.96 21.60
N SER A 61 -0.73 14.04 21.89
CA SER A 61 -1.20 15.06 22.83
C SER A 61 -2.55 15.64 22.37
N PRO A 62 -3.47 15.94 23.30
CA PRO A 62 -4.73 16.56 22.95
C PRO A 62 -4.47 17.95 22.36
N PRO A 63 -5.31 18.38 21.42
CA PRO A 63 -5.09 19.65 20.75
C PRO A 63 -5.47 20.85 21.62
N ASP A 64 -4.71 21.93 21.48
CA ASP A 64 -4.90 23.18 22.21
C ASP A 64 -5.76 24.19 21.43
N ALA A 65 -6.24 25.21 22.13
CA ALA A 65 -7.09 26.29 21.62
C ALA A 65 -6.43 27.08 20.48
N SER A 66 -5.09 27.14 20.46
CA SER A 66 -4.33 27.73 19.35
C SER A 66 -4.64 27.10 17.98
N GLN A 67 -5.08 25.84 17.95
CA GLN A 67 -5.45 25.13 16.72
C GLN A 67 -6.86 25.49 16.22
N CYS A 68 -7.64 26.24 17.00
CA CYS A 68 -8.99 26.68 16.66
C CYS A 68 -9.01 27.93 15.77
N GLY A 69 -7.84 28.53 15.49
CA GLY A 69 -7.75 29.76 14.71
C GLY A 69 -8.28 31.00 15.44
N CYS A 70 -8.30 30.98 16.78
CA CYS A 70 -8.74 32.10 17.61
C CYS A 70 -7.88 33.35 17.34
N THR A 71 -8.53 34.44 16.96
CA THR A 71 -7.91 35.78 16.89
C THR A 71 -8.01 36.52 18.21
N HIS A 72 -9.04 36.21 19.02
CA HIS A 72 -9.26 36.81 20.33
C HIS A 72 -9.65 35.73 21.34
N TYR A 73 -8.99 35.74 22.49
CA TYR A 73 -9.27 34.85 23.62
C TYR A 73 -9.98 35.67 24.70
N LEU A 74 -11.18 35.25 25.09
CA LEU A 74 -12.04 35.95 26.05
C LEU A 74 -12.25 35.09 27.30
N ASP A 75 -12.66 35.72 28.40
CA ASP A 75 -13.05 35.03 29.64
C ASP A 75 -11.95 34.13 30.23
N GLY A 76 -10.70 34.58 30.16
CA GLY A 76 -9.55 33.90 30.78
C GLY A 76 -9.00 32.71 30.00
N ILE A 77 -9.50 32.44 28.80
CA ILE A 77 -9.01 31.35 27.97
C ILE A 77 -7.61 31.67 27.41
N THR A 78 -6.75 30.66 27.33
CA THR A 78 -5.37 30.79 26.85
C THR A 78 -5.17 29.96 25.57
N PRO A 79 -4.16 30.26 24.74
CA PRO A 79 -3.84 29.45 23.56
C PRO A 79 -3.47 27.98 23.88
N THR A 80 -3.10 27.68 25.13
CA THR A 80 -2.78 26.34 25.65
C THR A 80 -3.96 25.65 26.32
N SER A 81 -5.14 26.29 26.36
CA SER A 81 -6.35 25.64 26.86
C SER A 81 -6.74 24.49 25.93
N LEU A 82 -7.38 23.43 26.45
CA LEU A 82 -7.84 22.31 25.64
C LEU A 82 -8.85 22.78 24.58
N ALA A 83 -8.64 22.41 23.31
CA ALA A 83 -9.58 22.75 22.23
C ALA A 83 -11.00 22.25 22.53
N SER A 84 -11.13 21.09 23.18
CA SER A 84 -12.42 20.51 23.56
C SER A 84 -13.24 21.36 24.54
N SER A 85 -12.60 22.25 25.30
CA SER A 85 -13.25 23.16 26.25
C SER A 85 -13.37 24.59 25.71
N VAL A 86 -13.20 24.80 24.41
CA VAL A 86 -13.26 26.11 23.76
C VAL A 86 -14.50 26.17 22.86
N CYS A 87 -15.26 27.25 22.97
CA CYS A 87 -16.32 27.65 22.05
C CYS A 87 -15.80 28.74 21.10
N VAL A 88 -16.13 28.61 19.83
CA VAL A 88 -15.63 29.45 18.74
C VAL A 88 -16.80 30.19 18.09
N LYS A 89 -16.69 31.51 17.98
CA LYS A 89 -17.60 32.36 17.22
C LYS A 89 -16.84 33.04 16.08
N LYS A 90 -17.36 32.92 14.86
CA LYS A 90 -16.80 33.61 13.68
C LYS A 90 -17.63 34.86 13.40
N GLU A 91 -17.03 36.04 13.52
CA GLU A 91 -17.65 37.33 13.21
C GLU A 91 -16.84 38.03 12.10
N SER A 92 -17.37 38.03 10.89
CA SER A 92 -16.74 38.60 9.69
C SER A 92 -15.30 38.10 9.46
N THR A 93 -14.29 38.78 10.01
CA THR A 93 -12.87 38.47 9.89
C THR A 93 -12.22 38.01 11.19
N ARG A 94 -12.96 38.03 12.31
CA ARG A 94 -12.47 37.69 13.64
C ARG A 94 -13.04 36.37 14.09
N VAL A 95 -12.21 35.59 14.76
CA VAL A 95 -12.58 34.36 15.46
C VAL A 95 -12.41 34.62 16.95
N MET A 96 -13.52 34.68 17.67
CA MET A 96 -13.55 34.87 19.12
C MET A 96 -13.69 33.51 19.80
N CYS A 97 -12.85 33.27 20.79
CA CYS A 97 -12.86 32.03 21.54
C CYS A 97 -13.20 32.29 23.00
N ARG A 98 -14.12 31.49 23.53
CA ARG A 98 -14.60 31.52 24.91
C ARG A 98 -14.49 30.14 25.52
N PRO A 99 -14.34 30.02 26.84
CA PRO A 99 -14.43 28.73 27.50
C PRO A 99 -15.84 28.16 27.34
N LEU A 100 -15.95 26.84 27.26
CA LEU A 100 -17.22 26.14 27.38
C LEU A 100 -17.79 26.40 28.79
N PRO A 101 -19.01 26.94 28.92
CA PRO A 101 -19.59 27.21 30.24
C PRO A 101 -19.68 25.90 31.03
N GLY A 102 -19.13 25.92 32.26
CA GLY A 102 -18.91 24.73 33.06
C GLY A 102 -20.18 23.90 33.27
N GLY A 103 -20.20 22.69 32.69
CA GLY A 103 -21.29 21.72 32.85
C GLY A 103 -22.20 21.56 31.64
N VAL A 104 -22.10 22.41 30.62
CA VAL A 104 -22.90 22.30 29.40
C VAL A 104 -22.07 21.65 28.30
N LEU A 105 -22.62 20.67 27.60
CA LEU A 105 -21.96 20.04 26.44
C LEU A 105 -21.95 20.95 25.19
N GLU A 106 -22.70 22.05 25.24
CA GLU A 106 -23.05 22.89 24.11
C GLU A 106 -22.60 24.33 24.35
N CYS A 107 -22.20 25.00 23.29
CA CYS A 107 -21.80 26.41 23.33
C CYS A 107 -23.03 27.32 23.24
N ASP A 108 -22.86 28.61 23.56
CA ASP A 108 -23.91 29.61 23.37
C ASP A 108 -24.46 29.62 21.92
N PRO A 109 -25.73 30.01 21.70
CA PRO A 109 -26.31 30.14 20.37
C PRO A 109 -25.43 30.99 19.44
N GLY A 110 -25.00 30.41 18.32
CA GLY A 110 -24.11 31.05 17.34
C GLY A 110 -22.62 30.83 17.60
N MET A 111 -22.25 30.08 18.63
CA MET A 111 -20.91 29.54 18.83
C MET A 111 -20.91 28.04 18.55
N HIS A 112 -19.75 27.48 18.19
CA HIS A 112 -19.57 26.03 18.04
C HIS A 112 -18.35 25.58 18.82
N ARG A 113 -18.37 24.36 19.34
CA ARG A 113 -17.23 23.80 20.05
C ARG A 113 -16.05 23.69 19.09
N CYS A 114 -14.87 24.12 19.54
CA CYS A 114 -13.66 23.94 18.77
C CYS A 114 -13.39 22.45 18.63
N MET A 115 -13.49 21.99 17.39
CA MET A 115 -12.84 20.78 16.97
C MET A 115 -11.50 21.22 16.43
N ALA A 116 -10.43 20.80 17.09
CA ALA A 116 -9.08 21.18 16.71
C ALA A 116 -8.85 20.97 15.23
N GLY A 117 -8.47 22.07 14.57
CA GLY A 117 -8.54 22.16 13.13
C GLY A 117 -9.99 22.30 12.67
N ASP A 118 -10.39 23.55 12.39
CA ASP A 118 -11.31 23.87 11.29
C ASP A 118 -10.67 23.39 9.98
N CYS A 119 -10.58 22.08 9.89
CA CYS A 119 -9.98 21.38 8.80
C CYS A 119 -11.09 21.33 7.79
N GLN A 120 -11.14 22.40 7.00
CA GLN A 120 -12.00 22.49 5.86
C GLN A 120 -11.14 22.37 4.62
N ASP A 121 -11.71 21.73 3.60
CA ASP A 121 -11.14 21.77 2.28
C ASP A 121 -11.25 23.20 1.74
N SER A 122 -10.29 23.62 0.92
CA SER A 122 -10.32 24.95 0.31
C SER A 122 -11.60 25.11 -0.52
N PRO A 123 -12.33 26.23 -0.35
CA PRO A 123 -13.57 26.45 -1.07
C PRO A 123 -13.36 26.60 -2.59
N GLY A 124 -14.46 26.59 -3.35
CA GLY A 124 -14.44 26.82 -4.79
C GLY A 124 -14.05 25.57 -5.61
N LYS A 125 -13.07 25.69 -6.50
CA LYS A 125 -12.66 24.59 -7.43
C LYS A 125 -12.19 23.31 -6.72
N TRP A 126 -11.88 23.39 -5.43
CA TRP A 126 -11.46 22.27 -4.59
C TRP A 126 -12.52 21.77 -3.62
N ALA A 127 -13.71 22.37 -3.64
CA ALA A 127 -14.83 21.97 -2.80
C ALA A 127 -15.05 20.44 -2.79
N SER A 128 -15.63 19.96 -1.70
CA SER A 128 -15.85 18.57 -1.27
C SER A 128 -15.87 17.52 -2.38
N ARG A 129 -16.60 17.70 -3.50
CA ARG A 129 -16.59 16.78 -4.65
C ARG A 129 -15.19 16.46 -5.20
N LYS A 130 -14.34 17.47 -5.38
CA LYS A 130 -13.00 17.25 -5.97
C LYS A 130 -12.07 16.59 -4.96
N CYS A 131 -12.09 17.04 -3.72
CA CYS A 131 -11.30 16.43 -2.66
C CYS A 131 -11.70 14.97 -2.43
N ALA A 132 -13.00 14.66 -2.36
CA ALA A 132 -13.49 13.28 -2.30
C ALA A 132 -13.00 12.43 -3.49
N LYS A 133 -13.04 12.96 -4.71
CA LYS A 133 -12.51 12.26 -5.90
C LYS A 133 -11.00 12.03 -5.82
N LYS A 134 -10.24 12.92 -5.16
CA LYS A 134 -8.80 12.77 -4.96
C LYS A 134 -8.47 11.78 -3.85
N VAL A 135 -9.25 11.74 -2.77
CA VAL A 135 -9.17 10.72 -1.71
C VAL A 135 -9.40 9.33 -2.31
N ARG A 136 -10.49 9.12 -3.05
CA ARG A 136 -10.79 7.82 -3.70
C ARG A 136 -9.70 7.34 -4.66
N LYS A 137 -8.87 8.25 -5.18
CA LYS A 137 -7.74 7.95 -6.08
C LYS A 137 -6.39 7.89 -5.35
N ASN A 138 -6.37 7.88 -4.01
CA ASN A 138 -5.17 7.92 -3.17
C ASN A 138 -4.19 9.03 -3.56
N LYS A 139 -4.70 10.23 -3.85
CA LYS A 139 -3.88 11.40 -4.23
C LYS A 139 -3.59 12.33 -3.05
N CYS A 140 -3.88 11.94 -1.81
CA CYS A 140 -3.58 12.74 -0.61
C CYS A 140 -2.09 12.98 -0.38
N GLY A 141 -1.18 12.18 -0.97
CA GLY A 141 0.26 12.48 -0.93
C GLY A 141 0.69 13.66 -1.81
N LYS A 142 -0.13 14.10 -2.77
CA LYS A 142 0.24 15.20 -3.66
C LYS A 142 0.18 16.54 -2.93
N ARG A 143 1.27 17.31 -2.96
CA ARG A 143 1.40 18.64 -2.32
C ARG A 143 0.18 19.56 -2.52
N LYS A 144 -0.35 19.64 -3.74
CA LYS A 144 -1.53 20.47 -4.05
C LYS A 144 -2.81 19.95 -3.39
N VAL A 145 -2.99 18.63 -3.34
CA VAL A 145 -4.12 17.99 -2.65
C VAL A 145 -3.98 18.19 -1.14
N ARG A 146 -2.79 17.98 -0.56
CA ARG A 146 -2.53 18.25 0.88
C ARG A 146 -2.92 19.67 1.29
N ARG A 147 -2.57 20.67 0.47
CA ARG A 147 -2.89 22.07 0.78
C ARG A 147 -4.38 22.39 0.69
N ASN A 148 -5.09 21.81 -0.26
CA ASN A 148 -6.49 22.16 -0.55
C ASN A 148 -7.52 21.17 0.01
N CYS A 149 -7.11 19.97 0.41
CA CYS A 149 -7.99 18.88 0.85
C CYS A 149 -7.62 18.39 2.25
N ARG A 150 -7.27 19.30 3.16
CA ARG A 150 -6.77 18.95 4.50
C ARG A 150 -7.78 18.11 5.25
N ALA A 151 -9.05 18.50 5.19
CA ALA A 151 -10.18 17.82 5.83
C ALA A 151 -10.36 16.42 5.26
N SER A 152 -10.55 16.36 3.94
CA SER A 152 -10.79 15.12 3.21
C SER A 152 -9.64 14.11 3.35
N CYS A 153 -8.41 14.60 3.45
CA CYS A 153 -7.21 13.76 3.60
C CYS A 153 -6.82 13.47 5.06
N ARG A 154 -7.58 13.96 6.05
CA ARG A 154 -7.25 13.83 7.48
C ARG A 154 -5.82 14.30 7.80
N GLN A 155 -5.43 15.43 7.22
CA GLN A 155 -4.11 16.08 7.40
C GLN A 155 -4.26 17.47 8.02
N CYS A 156 -5.24 17.56 8.89
CA CYS A 156 -5.28 18.48 10.01
C CYS A 156 -4.16 18.00 10.96
#